data_AF-A0A257A6F6-F1
#
_entry.id   AF-A0A257A6F6-F1
#
_cell.length_a   1.000
_cell.length_b   1.000
_cell.length_c   1.000
_cell.angle_alpha   90.00
_cell.angle_beta   90.00
_cell.angle_gamma   90.00
#
_symmetry.space_group_name_H-M   'P 1'
#
loop_
_entity.id
_entity.type
_entity.pdbx_description
1 polymer ?
#
loop_
_entity_poly.entity_id
_entity_poly.type
_entity_poly.pdbx_seq_one_letter_code
_entity_poly.pdbx_strand_id
1 'polypeptide(L)' 'MGITSISLKKETKEKLNLLRKIYEAKLGKSLSWDEFFEKLLEKEKEEVNFEILKLSDKEAEIMLDLLKKGRESWRRYA' A
#
# COMPACT_ATOMS: atom_id res chain seq x y z
N MET A 1 15.76 -4.72 21.23
CA MET A 1 14.69 -4.41 20.26
C MET A 1 13.86 -3.28 20.86
N GLY A 2 13.74 -2.15 20.17
CA GLY A 2 12.96 -1.01 20.66
C GLY A 2 11.46 -1.31 20.57
N ILE A 3 10.70 -0.97 21.61
CA ILE A 3 9.24 -1.04 21.55
C ILE A 3 8.77 0.15 20.71
N THR A 4 8.14 -0.15 19.58
CA THR A 4 7.57 0.87 18.70
C THR A 4 6.05 0.79 18.82
N SER A 5 5.40 1.92 19.08
CA SER A 5 3.94 1.98 19.23
C SER A 5 3.32 2.86 18.17
N ILE A 6 2.19 2.43 17.62
CA ILE A 6 1.34 3.25 16.74
C ILE A 6 0.07 3.66 17.47
N SER A 7 -0.31 4.92 17.33
CA SER A 7 -1.57 5.44 17.87
C SER A 7 -2.67 5.31 16.83
N LEU A 8 -3.78 4.69 17.23
CA LEU A 8 -4.94 4.43 16.37
C LEU A 8 -6.21 4.96 17.05
N LYS A 9 -7.18 5.37 16.25
CA LYS A 9 -8.54 5.65 16.75
C LYS A 9 -9.12 4.37 17.37
N LYS A 10 -9.94 4.52 18.41
CA LYS A 10 -10.57 3.39 19.13
C LYS A 10 -11.31 2.45 18.18
N GLU A 11 -12.14 3.02 17.30
CA GLU A 11 -12.91 2.27 16.30
C GLU A 11 -12.01 1.45 15.35
N THR A 12 -10.88 2.01 14.93
CA THR A 12 -9.90 1.31 14.07
C THR A 12 -9.28 0.13 14.81
N LYS A 13 -8.91 0.32 16.09
CA LYS A 13 -8.36 -0.74 16.93
C LYS A 13 -9.36 -1.88 17.16
N GLU A 14 -10.64 -1.56 17.33
CA GLU A 14 -11.71 -2.56 17.48
C GLU A 14 -11.88 -3.40 16.20
N LYS A 15 -11.90 -2.76 15.03
CA LYS A 15 -11.96 -3.45 13.73
C LYS A 15 -10.76 -4.37 13.52
N LEU A 16 -9.55 -3.90 13.81
CA LEU A 16 -8.33 -4.70 13.69
C LEU A 16 -8.32 -5.91 14.64
N ASN A 17 -8.83 -5.75 15.87
CA ASN A 17 -8.98 -6.86 16.80
C ASN A 17 -9.96 -7.93 16.29
N LEU A 18 -11.09 -7.51 15.73
CA LEU A 18 -12.07 -8.45 15.14
C LEU A 18 -11.43 -9.23 13.99
N LEU A 19 -10.76 -8.53 13.07
CA LEU A 19 -10.05 -9.13 11.94
C LEU A 19 -8.99 -10.13 12.42
N ARG A 20 -8.17 -9.75 13.41
CA ARG A 20 -7.15 -10.65 13.98
C ARG A 20 -7.76 -11.93 14.52
N LYS A 21 -8.84 -11.83 15.30
CA LYS A 21 -9.56 -13.02 15.84
C LYS A 21 -10.09 -13.93 14.74
N ILE A 22 -10.60 -13.36 13.65
CA ILE A 22 -11.07 -14.15 12.48
C ILE A 22 -9.89 -14.89 11.84
N TYR A 23 -8.73 -14.24 11.70
CA TYR A 23 -7.52 -14.89 11.19
C TYR A 23 -7.02 -15.99 12.12
N GLU A 24 -6.95 -15.73 13.43
CA GLU A 24 -6.55 -16.72 14.44
C GLU A 24 -7.47 -17.95 14.41
N ALA A 25 -8.78 -17.75 14.30
CA ALA A 25 -9.75 -18.83 14.18
C ALA A 25 -9.55 -19.67 12.90
N LYS A 26 -9.24 -19.04 11.76
CA LYS A 26 -8.95 -19.73 10.50
C LYS A 26 -7.63 -20.51 10.55
N LEU A 27 -6.61 -19.95 11.20
CA LEU A 27 -5.27 -20.55 11.29
C LEU A 27 -5.16 -21.57 12.43
N GLY A 28 -6.13 -21.62 13.36
CA GLY A 28 -6.11 -22.48 14.54
C GLY A 28 -5.00 -22.14 15.55
N LYS A 29 -4.44 -20.92 15.48
CA LYS A 29 -3.38 -20.45 16.38
C LYS A 29 -3.54 -18.97 16.70
N SER A 30 -3.06 -18.56 17.89
CA SER A 30 -2.99 -17.15 18.24
C SER A 30 -1.84 -16.46 17.51
N LEU A 31 -2.02 -15.18 17.19
CA LEU A 31 -1.06 -14.33 16.49
C LEU A 31 -0.73 -13.11 17.36
N SER A 32 0.55 -12.76 17.42
CA SER A 32 0.98 -11.45 17.87
C SER A 32 0.48 -10.35 16.91
N TRP A 33 0.56 -9.09 17.35
CA TRP A 33 0.21 -7.96 16.48
C TRP A 33 1.12 -7.88 15.26
N ASP A 34 2.42 -8.11 15.44
CA ASP A 34 3.40 -8.04 14.35
C ASP A 34 3.12 -9.13 13.31
N GLU A 35 2.96 -10.39 13.73
CA GLU A 35 2.63 -11.49 12.82
C GLU A 35 1.29 -11.28 12.10
N PHE A 36 0.30 -10.67 12.78
CA PHE A 36 -0.97 -10.34 12.16
C PHE A 36 -0.80 -9.27 11.06
N PHE A 37 -0.03 -8.21 11.32
CA PHE A 37 0.22 -7.17 10.34
C PHE A 37 1.08 -7.66 9.17
N GLU A 38 2.10 -8.48 9.43
CA GLU A 38 2.90 -9.12 8.37
C GLU A 38 2.03 -9.95 7.44
N LYS A 39 1.15 -10.80 8.00
CA LYS A 39 0.23 -11.62 7.20
C LYS A 39 -0.80 -10.80 6.44
N LEU A 40 -1.30 -9.72 7.05
CA LEU A 40 -2.22 -8.82 6.38
C LEU A 40 -1.54 -8.17 5.15
N LEU A 41 -0.29 -7.74 5.30
CA LEU A 41 0.50 -7.15 4.22
C LEU A 41 0.93 -8.18 3.17
N GLU A 42 1.22 -9.43 3.55
CA GLU A 42 1.53 -10.52 2.61
C GLU A 42 0.31 -10.86 1.74
N LYS A 43 -0.88 -10.95 2.33
CA LYS A 43 -2.11 -11.18 1.57
C LYS A 43 -2.41 -10.04 0.61
N GLU A 44 -2.20 -8.79 1.05
CA GLU A 44 -2.29 -7.63 0.16
C GLU A 44 -1.20 -7.65 -0.91
N LYS A 45 -0.01 -8.23 -0.69
CA LYS A 45 0.99 -8.41 -1.75
C LYS A 45 0.60 -9.48 -2.79
N GLU A 46 -0.16 -10.50 -2.38
CA GLU A 46 -0.72 -11.48 -3.32
C GLU A 46 -1.84 -10.87 -4.19
N GLU A 47 -2.64 -9.94 -3.64
CA GLU A 47 -3.68 -9.21 -4.39
C GLU A 47 -3.14 -7.96 -5.14
N VAL A 48 -2.10 -7.31 -4.60
CA VAL A 48 -1.41 -6.16 -5.20
C VAL A 48 -0.17 -6.66 -5.93
N ASN A 49 -0.40 -7.13 -7.15
CA ASN A 49 0.65 -7.45 -8.09
C ASN A 49 1.40 -6.14 -8.46
N PHE A 50 2.51 -5.84 -7.78
CA PHE A 50 3.39 -4.69 -8.07
C PHE A 50 3.98 -4.72 -9.50
N GLU A 51 3.74 -5.78 -10.27
CA GLU A 51 4.09 -5.87 -11.68
C GLU A 51 3.34 -4.86 -12.59
N ILE A 52 2.24 -4.25 -12.12
CA ILE A 52 1.41 -3.33 -12.93
C ILE A 52 1.70 -1.85 -12.63
N LEU A 53 2.98 -1.47 -12.59
CA LEU A 53 3.39 -0.07 -12.76
C LEU A 53 4.29 0.10 -14.00
N LYS A 54 4.10 -0.74 -15.03
CA LYS A 54 4.61 -0.46 -16.37
C LYS A 54 3.56 0.33 -17.13
N LEU A 55 3.92 1.55 -17.53
CA LEU A 55 3.16 2.26 -18.56
C LEU A 55 3.17 1.40 -19.83
N SER A 56 2.01 1.24 -20.46
CA SER A 56 1.97 0.80 -21.85
C SER A 56 2.73 1.80 -22.73
N ASP A 57 3.20 1.36 -23.90
CA ASP A 57 3.93 2.23 -24.83
C ASP A 57 3.17 3.53 -25.14
N LYS A 58 1.84 3.42 -25.24
CA LYS A 58 0.94 4.56 -25.47
C LYS A 58 0.89 5.51 -24.27
N GLU A 59 0.82 4.99 -23.05
CA GLU A 59 0.82 5.83 -21.84
C GLU A 59 2.16 6.51 -21.63
N ALA A 60 3.27 5.82 -21.94
CA ALA A 60 4.61 6.40 -21.90
C ALA A 60 4.76 7.55 -22.92
N GLU A 61 4.24 7.38 -24.14
CA GLU A 61 4.27 8.41 -25.18
C GLU A 61 3.46 9.65 -24.78
N ILE A 62 2.27 9.46 -24.22
CA ILE A 62 1.43 10.55 -23.70
C ILE A 62 2.16 11.30 -22.58
N MET A 63 2.78 10.56 -21.66
CA MET A 63 3.51 11.16 -20.54
C MET A 63 4.74 11.96 -21.01
N LEU A 64 5.46 11.46 -22.02
CA LEU A 64 6.57 12.19 -22.65
C LEU A 64 6.12 13.48 -23.34
N ASP A 65 4.98 13.45 -24.03
CA ASP A 65 4.42 14.64 -24.69
C ASP A 65 4.00 15.72 -23.68
N LEU A 66 3.33 15.32 -22.59
CA LEU A 66 2.97 16.24 -21.50
C LEU A 66 4.20 16.89 -20.86
N LEU A 67 5.26 16.11 -20.63
CA LEU A 67 6.52 16.63 -20.08
C LEU A 67 7.23 17.60 -21.03
N LYS A 68 7.18 17.37 -22.35
CA LYS A 68 7.73 18.30 -23.35
C LYS A 68 6.94 19.61 -23.35
N LYS A 69 5.61 19.54 -23.43
CA LYS A 69 4.73 20.72 -23.40
C LYS A 69 4.87 21.53 -22.11
N GLY A 70 4.99 20.86 -20.97
CA GLY A 70 5.25 21.50 -19.67
C GLY A 70 6.57 22.27 -19.66
N ARG A 71 7.66 21.65 -20.14
CA ARG A 71 8.97 22.31 -20.23
C ARG A 71 8.99 23.49 -21.19
N GLU A 72 8.32 23.38 -22.32
CA GLU A 72 8.17 24.48 -23.29
C GLU A 72 7.31 25.62 -22.75
N SER A 73 6.30 25.31 -21.93
CA SER A 73 5.53 26.32 -21.21
C SER A 73 6.43 27.08 -20.24
N TRP A 74 7.19 26.40 -19.40
CA TRP A 74 8.09 27.05 -18.45
C TRP A 74 9.19 27.88 -19.11
N ARG A 75 9.74 27.44 -20.25
CA ARG A 75 10.70 28.25 -21.02
C ARG A 75 10.11 29.50 -21.65
N ARG A 76 8.80 29.55 -21.89
CA ARG A 76 8.13 30.75 -22.41
C ARG A 76 7.87 31.81 -21.35
N TYR A 77 7.98 31.45 -20.07
CA TYR A 77 7.79 32.34 -18.92
C TYR A 77 9.09 32.64 -18.14
N ALA A 78 10.25 32.19 -18.65
CA ALA A 78 11.59 32.46 -18.11
C ALA A 78 12.33 33.41 -19.05
#